data_AF-A0AA36J6S5-F1
#
_entry.id   AF-A0AA36J6S5-F1
#
_cell.length_a   1.000
_cell.length_b   1.000
_cell.length_c   1.000
_cell.angle_alpha   90.00
_cell.angle_beta   90.00
_cell.angle_gamma   90.00
#
_symmetry.space_group_name_H-M   'P 1'
#
loop_
_entity.id
_entity.type
_entity.pdbx_description
1 polymer ?
#
loop_
_entity_poly.entity_id
_entity_poly.type
_entity_poly.pdbx_seq_one_letter_code
_entity_poly.pdbx_strand_id
1 'polypeptide(L)'
;MGKKKDKEAKAAEPDKTGAAPCAVPEDAYRSAAVVFFTRSEEGKVAKVLVALEERKVSASFVGDGTGKVNQLLVVFPMGRKEKKDKNDAVETAKREYIEETLDYGSLARYLDFADFDGGGDIAATRIPPGGKVPMTWSGAENLALYFAPAAMTLLFCEVPPCEVDEPGQEPAAKKRRQQDTAAELEAKPKPSPSYRVGKVGHLQPFWIEATELRKVALSKEKAPKLSLQQQDCCFFPTNASVLRMPEARKWLDISS
;
A
#
# COMPACT_ATOMS: atom_id res chain seq x y z
N MET A 1 49.16 -32.82 -12.74
CA MET A 1 49.22 -32.16 -11.42
C MET A 1 48.58 -30.78 -11.52
N GLY A 2 47.32 -30.63 -11.14
CA GLY A 2 46.62 -29.34 -11.12
C GLY A 2 46.00 -29.12 -9.75
N LYS A 3 46.50 -28.13 -8.99
CA LYS A 3 46.04 -27.80 -7.64
C LYS A 3 44.66 -27.13 -7.72
N LYS A 4 43.61 -27.80 -7.25
CA LYS A 4 42.34 -27.18 -6.87
C LYS A 4 42.54 -26.42 -5.56
N LYS A 5 42.16 -25.14 -5.53
CA LYS A 5 42.08 -24.31 -4.32
C LYS A 5 40.62 -24.28 -3.89
N ASP A 6 40.32 -24.93 -2.78
CA ASP A 6 39.04 -24.78 -2.09
C ASP A 6 38.99 -23.40 -1.42
N LYS A 7 37.93 -22.66 -1.70
CA LYS A 7 37.68 -21.34 -1.14
C LYS A 7 36.50 -21.47 -0.18
N GLU A 8 36.80 -21.69 1.10
CA GLU A 8 35.82 -21.64 2.19
C GLU A 8 35.18 -20.26 2.26
N ALA A 9 33.86 -20.22 2.06
CA ALA A 9 33.06 -19.03 2.27
C ALA A 9 32.71 -18.92 3.75
N LYS A 10 33.34 -17.97 4.44
CA LYS A 10 32.95 -17.56 5.81
C LYS A 10 31.55 -16.94 5.76
N ALA A 11 30.58 -17.57 6.42
CA ALA A 11 29.28 -16.98 6.69
C ALA A 11 29.47 -15.79 7.65
N ALA A 12 28.97 -14.62 7.26
CA ALA A 12 28.94 -13.45 8.11
C ALA A 12 27.84 -13.62 9.16
N GLU A 13 28.20 -13.50 10.43
CA GLU A 13 27.23 -13.43 11.53
C GLU A 13 26.44 -12.11 11.46
N PRO A 14 25.13 -12.12 11.78
CA PRO A 14 24.34 -10.90 11.82
C PRO A 14 24.71 -10.07 13.05
N ASP A 15 25.19 -8.86 12.79
CA ASP A 15 25.55 -7.87 13.82
C ASP A 15 24.32 -7.46 14.64
N LYS A 16 24.40 -7.65 15.96
CA LYS A 16 23.32 -7.36 16.94
C LYS A 16 23.53 -5.99 17.59
N THR A 17 23.88 -4.98 16.82
CA THR A 17 23.88 -3.60 17.30
C THR A 17 22.51 -2.98 17.09
N GLY A 18 21.83 -2.67 18.19
CA GLY A 18 20.62 -1.85 18.19
C GLY A 18 20.88 -0.54 17.48
N ALA A 19 20.43 -0.46 16.24
CA ALA A 19 20.57 0.73 15.42
C ALA A 19 19.62 1.81 15.96
N ALA A 20 20.19 2.96 16.34
CA ALA A 20 19.45 4.21 16.38
C ALA A 20 18.68 4.39 15.05
N PRO A 21 17.50 5.05 15.05
CA PRO A 21 16.74 5.28 13.82
C PRO A 21 17.65 6.01 12.83
N CYS A 22 18.20 5.26 11.88
CA CYS A 22 19.03 5.80 10.82
C CYS A 22 18.07 6.64 10.00
N ALA A 23 18.22 7.97 10.09
CA ALA A 23 17.44 8.91 9.29
C ALA A 23 17.71 8.58 7.82
N VAL A 24 16.84 7.77 7.24
CA VAL A 24 16.92 7.42 5.83
C VAL A 24 16.66 8.71 5.07
N PRO A 25 17.54 9.12 4.15
CA PRO A 25 17.32 10.31 3.35
C PRO A 25 15.95 10.25 2.65
N GLU A 26 15.19 11.35 2.66
CA GLU A 26 13.87 11.42 2.02
C GLU A 26 13.92 11.04 0.54
N ASP A 27 15.05 11.29 -0.14
CA ASP A 27 15.23 10.95 -1.55
C ASP A 27 15.52 9.47 -1.82
N ALA A 28 15.73 8.66 -0.78
CA ALA A 28 16.11 7.26 -0.87
C ALA A 28 14.96 6.33 -1.31
N TYR A 29 13.70 6.79 -1.30
CA TYR A 29 12.59 5.96 -1.78
C TYR A 29 12.58 5.87 -3.31
N ARG A 30 12.22 4.67 -3.78
CA ARG A 30 12.07 4.31 -5.20
C ARG A 30 10.62 4.00 -5.57
N SER A 31 9.79 3.68 -4.59
CA SER A 31 8.36 3.42 -4.76
C SER A 31 7.58 3.87 -3.53
N ALA A 32 6.30 4.18 -3.73
CA ALA A 32 5.39 4.48 -2.63
C ALA A 32 4.11 3.65 -2.74
N ALA A 33 3.50 3.35 -1.60
CA ALA A 33 2.24 2.63 -1.49
C ALA A 33 1.31 3.37 -0.51
N VAL A 34 -0.01 3.22 -0.70
CA VAL A 34 -1.01 3.73 0.24
C VAL A 34 -1.86 2.60 0.81
N VAL A 35 -2.15 2.69 2.11
CA VAL A 35 -3.03 1.79 2.85
C VAL A 35 -4.11 2.65 3.49
N PHE A 36 -5.30 2.69 2.87
CA PHE A 36 -6.45 3.35 3.48
C PHE A 36 -7.07 2.45 4.54
N PHE A 37 -7.42 3.00 5.70
CA PHE A 37 -8.02 2.24 6.78
C PHE A 37 -9.04 3.07 7.57
N THR A 38 -9.87 2.39 8.34
CA THR A 38 -10.81 3.01 9.28
C THR A 38 -10.57 2.54 10.69
N ARG A 39 -11.07 3.30 11.68
CA ARG A 39 -11.06 2.91 13.08
C ARG A 39 -12.45 2.57 13.61
N SER A 40 -12.51 1.69 14.60
CA SER A 40 -13.70 1.43 15.39
C SER A 40 -13.92 2.56 16.41
N GLU A 41 -15.04 2.51 17.14
CA GLU A 41 -15.33 3.47 18.21
C GLU A 41 -14.28 3.42 19.34
N GLU A 42 -13.61 2.28 19.54
CA GLU A 42 -12.51 2.10 20.48
C GLU A 42 -11.15 2.59 19.95
N GLY A 43 -11.12 3.22 18.76
CA GLY A 43 -9.90 3.74 18.15
C GLY A 43 -8.99 2.67 17.53
N LYS A 44 -9.45 1.42 17.39
CA LYS A 44 -8.66 0.33 16.80
C LYS A 44 -8.85 0.26 15.30
N VAL A 45 -7.84 -0.20 14.55
CA VAL A 45 -8.00 -0.44 13.11
C VAL A 45 -9.11 -1.47 12.89
N ALA A 46 -10.15 -1.08 12.16
CA ALA A 46 -11.35 -1.87 11.92
C ALA A 46 -11.34 -2.49 10.53
N LYS A 47 -11.29 -1.66 9.49
CA LYS A 47 -11.26 -2.11 8.09
C LYS A 47 -10.07 -1.52 7.35
N VAL A 48 -9.57 -2.25 6.36
CA VAL A 48 -8.44 -1.85 5.53
C VAL A 48 -8.78 -2.06 4.07
N LEU A 49 -8.49 -1.08 3.24
CA LEU A 49 -8.64 -1.18 1.79
C LEU A 49 -7.45 -1.93 1.21
N VAL A 50 -7.72 -3.04 0.55
CA VAL A 50 -6.79 -3.78 -0.31
C VAL A 50 -7.27 -3.73 -1.75
N ALA A 51 -6.50 -4.26 -2.68
CA ALA A 51 -6.96 -4.49 -4.04
C ALA A 51 -6.59 -5.88 -4.55
N LEU A 52 -7.40 -6.40 -5.46
CA LEU A 52 -7.09 -7.60 -6.23
C LEU A 52 -6.39 -7.23 -7.54
N GLU A 53 -5.30 -7.94 -7.84
CA GLU A 53 -4.52 -7.82 -9.08
C GLU A 53 -4.31 -9.22 -9.68
N GLU A 54 -4.67 -9.43 -10.94
CA GLU A 54 -4.23 -10.63 -11.66
C GLU A 54 -2.83 -10.39 -12.26
N ARG A 55 -1.85 -11.19 -11.82
CA ARG A 55 -0.46 -11.02 -12.23
C ARG A 55 0.21 -12.33 -12.59
N LYS A 56 1.02 -12.29 -13.65
CA LYS A 56 1.93 -13.38 -13.99
C LYS A 56 3.13 -13.38 -13.06
N VAL A 57 3.15 -14.29 -12.10
CA VAL A 57 4.23 -14.47 -11.10
C VAL A 57 5.02 -15.75 -11.34
N SER A 58 6.17 -15.90 -10.67
CA SER A 58 6.87 -17.20 -10.67
C SER A 58 6.08 -18.22 -9.86
N ALA A 59 5.98 -19.47 -10.29
CA ALA A 59 5.31 -20.52 -9.51
C ALA A 59 5.95 -20.69 -8.11
N SER A 60 7.28 -20.51 -8.00
CA SER A 60 8.02 -20.52 -6.73
C SER A 60 7.59 -19.42 -5.74
N PHE A 61 6.90 -18.39 -6.22
CA PHE A 61 6.36 -17.31 -5.41
C PHE A 61 5.17 -17.78 -4.56
N VAL A 62 4.36 -18.67 -5.12
CA VAL A 62 3.16 -19.26 -4.48
C VAL A 62 3.41 -20.66 -3.92
N GLY A 63 4.61 -21.21 -4.13
CA GLY A 63 5.00 -22.55 -3.66
C GLY A 63 4.77 -23.67 -4.69
N ASP A 64 4.36 -23.36 -5.91
CA ASP A 64 3.93 -24.35 -6.92
C ASP A 64 5.04 -24.77 -7.90
N GLY A 65 6.28 -24.89 -7.42
CA GLY A 65 7.41 -25.38 -8.22
C GLY A 65 8.03 -24.32 -9.14
N THR A 66 8.38 -24.70 -10.38
CA THR A 66 9.12 -23.85 -11.34
C THR A 66 8.21 -23.34 -12.47
N GLY A 67 8.51 -22.15 -12.99
CA GLY A 67 7.79 -21.58 -14.15
C GLY A 67 7.08 -20.27 -13.81
N LYS A 68 6.11 -19.89 -14.65
CA LYS A 68 5.25 -18.70 -14.45
C LYS A 68 3.79 -19.11 -14.44
N VAL A 69 3.03 -18.58 -13.50
CA VAL A 69 1.58 -18.81 -13.35
C VAL A 69 0.88 -17.46 -13.28
N ASN A 70 -0.37 -17.40 -13.78
CA ASN A 70 -1.23 -16.26 -13.49
C ASN A 70 -1.87 -16.51 -12.13
N GLN A 71 -1.72 -15.56 -11.22
CA GLN A 71 -2.23 -15.65 -9.87
C GLN A 71 -3.02 -14.38 -9.56
N LEU A 72 -4.16 -14.54 -8.89
CA LEU A 72 -4.88 -13.45 -8.27
C LEU A 72 -4.20 -13.11 -6.93
N LEU A 73 -3.75 -11.88 -6.80
CA LEU A 73 -2.98 -11.38 -5.68
C LEU A 73 -3.74 -10.30 -4.92
N VAL A 74 -3.57 -10.28 -3.60
CA VAL A 74 -3.98 -9.16 -2.76
C VAL A 74 -2.81 -8.20 -2.63
N VAL A 75 -3.02 -6.94 -3.02
CA VAL A 75 -2.02 -5.87 -3.03
C VAL A 75 -2.56 -4.61 -2.32
N PHE A 76 -1.62 -3.71 -2.02
CA PHE A 76 -1.91 -2.30 -1.77
C PHE A 76 -1.53 -1.54 -3.04
N PRO A 77 -2.33 -0.54 -3.47
CA PRO A 77 -1.97 0.33 -4.58
C PRO A 77 -0.59 0.94 -4.35
N MET A 78 0.30 0.76 -5.32
CA MET A 78 1.71 1.11 -5.19
C MET A 78 2.40 1.21 -6.53
N GLY A 79 3.39 2.10 -6.61
CA GLY A 79 4.22 2.16 -7.80
C GLY A 79 5.46 3.01 -7.63
N ARG A 80 6.14 3.26 -8.74
CA ARG A 80 7.49 3.81 -8.72
C ARG A 80 7.45 5.32 -8.67
N LYS A 81 8.44 5.90 -8.00
CA LYS A 81 8.70 7.33 -8.04
C LYS A 81 8.96 7.78 -9.47
N GLU A 82 8.26 8.83 -9.89
CA GLU A 82 8.48 9.49 -11.16
C GLU A 82 8.98 10.93 -10.98
N LYS A 83 9.59 11.49 -12.03
CA LYS A 83 10.11 12.86 -12.00
C LYS A 83 9.02 13.90 -11.69
N LYS A 84 7.77 13.65 -12.14
CA LYS A 84 6.63 14.54 -11.90
C LYS A 84 6.17 14.56 -10.44
N ASP A 85 6.53 13.54 -9.66
CA ASP A 85 6.15 13.42 -8.25
C ASP A 85 7.03 14.30 -7.34
N LYS A 86 7.99 15.05 -7.90
CA LYS A 86 8.85 16.01 -7.18
C LYS A 86 9.64 15.41 -6.00
N ASN A 87 9.88 14.10 -6.01
CA ASN A 87 10.44 13.33 -4.88
C ASN A 87 9.57 13.36 -3.62
N ASP A 88 8.26 13.47 -3.76
CA ASP A 88 7.30 13.37 -2.68
C ASP A 88 6.60 12.01 -2.72
N ALA A 89 6.74 11.24 -1.64
CA ALA A 89 6.14 9.91 -1.52
C ALA A 89 4.60 9.97 -1.50
N VAL A 90 4.02 11.06 -0.98
CA VAL A 90 2.57 11.30 -0.99
C VAL A 90 2.09 11.49 -2.42
N GLU A 91 2.76 12.33 -3.21
CA GLU A 91 2.44 12.54 -4.62
C GLU A 91 2.59 11.24 -5.45
N THR A 92 3.65 10.46 -5.21
CA THR A 92 3.81 9.15 -5.84
C THR A 92 2.66 8.21 -5.48
N ALA A 93 2.34 8.03 -4.19
CA ALA A 93 1.29 7.12 -3.76
C ALA A 93 -0.10 7.56 -4.24
N LYS A 94 -0.38 8.86 -4.20
CA LYS A 94 -1.63 9.46 -4.67
C LYS A 94 -1.82 9.21 -6.17
N ARG A 95 -0.80 9.48 -6.98
CA ARG A 95 -0.84 9.23 -8.42
C ARG A 95 -1.11 7.77 -8.73
N GLU A 96 -0.35 6.86 -8.13
CA GLU A 96 -0.49 5.42 -8.36
C GLU A 96 -1.88 4.94 -7.93
N TYR A 97 -2.40 5.41 -6.78
CA TYR A 97 -3.77 5.11 -6.38
C TYR A 97 -4.82 5.54 -7.42
N ILE A 98 -4.72 6.76 -7.92
CA ILE A 98 -5.66 7.29 -8.93
C ILE A 98 -5.55 6.49 -10.23
N GLU A 99 -4.32 6.28 -10.73
CA GLU A 99 -4.07 5.58 -11.99
C GLU A 99 -4.49 4.10 -11.90
N GLU A 100 -4.20 3.41 -10.79
CA GLU A 100 -4.45 1.98 -10.65
C GLU A 100 -5.90 1.62 -10.28
N THR A 101 -6.58 2.48 -9.52
CA THR A 101 -7.93 2.21 -8.94
C THR A 101 -9.05 3.10 -9.50
N LEU A 102 -8.71 4.04 -10.39
CA LEU A 102 -9.61 5.10 -10.87
C LEU A 102 -10.13 6.00 -9.73
N ASP A 103 -9.29 6.23 -8.72
CA ASP A 103 -9.62 6.99 -7.51
C ASP A 103 -10.88 6.45 -6.81
N TYR A 104 -10.88 5.15 -6.51
CA TYR A 104 -12.00 4.47 -5.86
C TYR A 104 -12.45 5.22 -4.61
N GLY A 105 -13.75 5.52 -4.49
CA GLY A 105 -14.28 6.30 -3.38
C GLY A 105 -13.78 7.75 -3.25
N SER A 106 -12.99 8.25 -4.21
CA SER A 106 -12.31 9.54 -4.12
C SER A 106 -11.42 9.67 -2.89
N LEU A 107 -10.75 8.58 -2.48
CA LEU A 107 -9.95 8.55 -1.25
C LEU A 107 -8.61 9.29 -1.40
N ALA A 108 -8.13 9.53 -2.63
CA ALA A 108 -6.89 10.27 -2.87
C ALA A 108 -6.87 11.66 -2.20
N ARG A 109 -8.04 12.28 -2.00
CA ARG A 109 -8.17 13.58 -1.33
C ARG A 109 -7.72 13.57 0.13
N TYR A 110 -7.75 12.42 0.81
CA TYR A 110 -7.34 12.34 2.21
C TYR A 110 -5.82 12.45 2.36
N LEU A 111 -5.06 12.08 1.32
CA LEU A 111 -3.61 12.24 1.31
C LEU A 111 -3.16 13.70 1.29
N ASP A 112 -3.98 14.62 0.76
CA ASP A 112 -3.68 16.06 0.69
C ASP A 112 -3.66 16.74 2.07
N PHE A 113 -4.30 16.11 3.06
CA PHE A 113 -4.48 16.66 4.40
C PHE A 113 -3.86 15.76 5.49
N ALA A 114 -3.27 14.64 5.09
CA ALA A 114 -2.69 13.67 6.00
C ALA A 114 -1.35 14.20 6.54
N ASP A 115 -1.24 14.28 7.87
CA ASP A 115 0.04 14.53 8.53
C ASP A 115 0.78 13.20 8.71
N PHE A 116 1.89 13.01 7.99
CA PHE A 116 2.75 11.83 8.10
C PHE A 116 4.04 12.10 8.89
N ASP A 117 4.32 13.36 9.22
CA ASP A 117 5.57 13.78 9.87
C ASP A 117 5.44 13.82 11.40
N GLY A 118 4.23 13.60 11.93
CA GLY A 118 3.95 13.51 13.37
C GLY A 118 4.25 14.80 14.14
N GLY A 119 4.41 15.91 13.41
CA GLY A 119 4.84 17.21 13.93
C GLY A 119 3.93 18.37 13.54
N GLY A 120 2.83 18.12 12.82
CA GLY A 120 1.88 19.15 12.44
C GLY A 120 1.03 19.61 13.61
N ASP A 121 0.82 20.93 13.71
CA ASP A 121 -0.27 21.48 14.50
C ASP A 121 -1.59 20.97 13.89
N ILE A 122 -2.21 19.98 14.53
CA ILE A 122 -3.49 19.38 14.12
C ILE A 122 -4.58 20.46 13.96
N ALA A 123 -4.42 21.63 14.60
CA ALA A 123 -5.32 22.76 14.39
C ALA A 123 -5.13 23.46 13.03
N ALA A 124 -3.94 23.40 12.44
CA ALA A 124 -3.61 23.99 11.14
C ALA A 124 -3.99 23.09 9.94
N THR A 125 -4.12 21.78 10.14
CA THR A 125 -4.66 20.84 9.14
C THR A 125 -6.19 20.82 9.10
N ARG A 126 -6.86 21.66 9.92
CA ARG A 126 -8.31 21.84 9.87
C ARG A 126 -8.74 22.36 8.51
N ILE A 127 -9.48 21.52 7.83
CA ILE A 127 -10.07 21.81 6.52
C ILE A 127 -10.95 23.06 6.65
N PRO A 128 -10.81 24.06 5.75
CA PRO A 128 -11.59 25.28 5.82
C PRO A 128 -13.10 24.99 5.79
N PRO A 129 -13.93 25.84 6.43
CA PRO A 129 -15.38 25.71 6.37
C PRO A 129 -15.85 25.63 4.91
N GLY A 130 -16.44 24.49 4.52
CA GLY A 130 -16.88 24.22 3.14
C GLY A 130 -16.11 23.11 2.41
N GLY A 131 -15.04 22.57 2.99
CA GLY A 131 -14.40 21.36 2.48
C GLY A 131 -15.31 20.13 2.61
N LYS A 132 -15.30 19.24 1.61
CA LYS A 132 -16.17 18.05 1.52
C LYS A 132 -15.75 16.88 2.43
N VAL A 133 -14.95 17.14 3.45
CA VAL A 133 -14.43 16.13 4.39
C VAL A 133 -15.01 16.47 5.77
N PRO A 134 -15.52 15.49 6.53
CA PRO A 134 -16.11 15.76 7.84
C PRO A 134 -15.14 16.54 8.74
N MET A 135 -15.58 17.64 9.36
CA MET A 135 -14.77 18.48 10.27
C MET A 135 -14.16 17.72 11.47
N THR A 136 -14.55 16.46 11.70
CA THR A 136 -14.08 15.60 12.79
C THR A 136 -12.93 14.67 12.42
N TRP A 137 -12.53 14.61 11.14
CA TRP A 137 -11.36 13.84 10.72
C TRP A 137 -10.09 14.62 11.03
N SER A 138 -9.22 14.10 11.89
CA SER A 138 -8.00 14.78 12.34
C SER A 138 -6.73 14.33 11.61
N GLY A 139 -6.73 13.15 10.98
CA GLY A 139 -5.54 12.57 10.35
C GLY A 139 -4.35 12.36 11.31
N ALA A 140 -4.54 12.52 12.62
CA ALA A 140 -3.45 12.61 13.60
C ALA A 140 -2.76 11.27 13.90
N GLU A 141 -3.34 10.15 13.45
CA GLU A 141 -2.81 8.80 13.64
C GLU A 141 -2.42 8.11 12.33
N ASN A 142 -2.17 8.91 11.29
CA ASN A 142 -1.54 8.41 10.08
C ASN A 142 -0.11 7.95 10.38
N LEU A 143 0.36 6.98 9.60
CA LEU A 143 1.68 6.39 9.79
C LEU A 143 2.40 6.32 8.45
N ALA A 144 3.64 6.80 8.41
CA ALA A 144 4.55 6.56 7.30
C ALA A 144 5.63 5.56 7.71
N LEU A 145 5.81 4.50 6.91
CA LEU A 145 6.86 3.49 7.12
C LEU A 145 7.80 3.45 5.92
N TYR A 146 9.11 3.37 6.19
CA TYR A 146 10.09 3.07 5.16
C TYR A 146 10.51 1.60 5.19
N PHE A 147 10.21 0.87 4.13
CA PHE A 147 10.61 -0.52 3.94
C PHE A 147 11.88 -0.60 3.09
N ALA A 148 13.02 -0.62 3.77
CA ALA A 148 14.36 -0.62 3.17
C ALA A 148 14.60 -1.72 2.11
N PRO A 149 14.17 -2.98 2.29
CA PRO A 149 14.42 -4.04 1.30
C PRO A 149 13.85 -3.75 -0.10
N ALA A 150 12.79 -2.94 -0.19
CA ALA A 150 12.21 -2.50 -1.46
C ALA A 150 12.45 -1.02 -1.77
N ALA A 151 13.16 -0.29 -0.90
CA ALA A 151 13.26 1.16 -0.91
C ALA A 151 11.88 1.81 -1.09
N MET A 152 10.90 1.37 -0.29
CA MET A 152 9.49 1.74 -0.47
C MET A 152 8.96 2.49 0.75
N THR A 153 8.28 3.61 0.50
CA THR A 153 7.52 4.32 1.54
C THR A 153 6.08 3.83 1.54
N LEU A 154 5.51 3.52 2.70
CA LEU A 154 4.11 3.13 2.85
C LEU A 154 3.38 4.14 3.72
N LEU A 155 2.26 4.64 3.20
CA LEU A 155 1.43 5.65 3.82
C LEU A 155 0.14 5.01 4.32
N PHE A 156 0.00 4.86 5.62
CA PHE A 156 -1.23 4.42 6.28
C PHE A 156 -2.09 5.65 6.52
N CYS A 157 -3.15 5.79 5.74
CA CYS A 157 -4.02 6.96 5.73
C CYS A 157 -5.39 6.58 6.29
N GLU A 158 -5.72 7.11 7.47
CA GLU A 158 -7.03 6.93 8.06
C GLU A 158 -8.09 7.66 7.24
N VAL A 159 -9.25 7.04 7.04
CA VAL A 159 -10.44 7.65 6.44
C VAL A 159 -11.66 7.42 7.34
N PRO A 160 -12.70 8.28 7.24
CA PRO A 160 -13.92 8.11 8.01
C PRO A 160 -14.59 6.74 7.75
N PRO A 161 -15.20 6.11 8.78
CA PRO A 161 -15.93 4.84 8.62
C PRO A 161 -17.02 4.87 7.55
N CYS A 162 -17.61 6.04 7.27
CA CYS A 162 -18.64 6.19 6.23
C CYS A 162 -18.11 6.07 4.79
N GLU A 163 -16.79 5.99 4.60
CA GLU A 163 -16.18 5.76 3.27
C GLU A 163 -16.18 4.26 2.88
N VAL A 164 -16.39 3.36 3.85
CA VAL A 164 -16.45 1.92 3.61
C VAL A 164 -17.76 1.59 2.91
N ASP A 165 -17.67 0.97 1.74
CA ASP A 165 -18.84 0.43 1.04
C ASP A 165 -19.23 -0.94 1.62
N GLU A 166 -20.53 -1.23 1.59
CA GLU A 166 -21.01 -2.59 1.83
C GLU A 166 -20.58 -3.51 0.67
N PRO A 167 -20.18 -4.76 0.96
CA PRO A 167 -19.75 -5.71 -0.07
C PRO A 167 -20.80 -5.84 -1.19
N GLY A 168 -20.39 -5.59 -2.44
CA GLY A 168 -21.25 -5.71 -3.61
C GLY A 168 -22.20 -4.52 -3.85
N GLN A 169 -22.13 -3.47 -3.03
CA GLN A 169 -22.93 -2.26 -3.19
C GLN A 169 -22.03 -1.03 -3.31
N GLU A 170 -21.37 -0.89 -4.45
CA GLU A 170 -20.74 0.38 -4.78
C GLU A 170 -21.82 1.42 -5.14
N PRO A 171 -21.90 2.56 -4.42
CA PRO A 171 -22.85 3.61 -4.75
C PRO A 171 -22.68 4.09 -6.19
N ALA A 172 -23.79 4.33 -6.89
CA ALA A 172 -23.77 4.81 -8.28
C ALA A 172 -22.94 6.09 -8.48
N ALA A 173 -22.86 6.94 -7.45
CA ALA A 173 -22.02 8.12 -7.45
C ALA A 173 -20.52 7.80 -7.51
N LYS A 174 -20.04 6.77 -6.79
CA LYS A 174 -18.63 6.33 -6.83
C LYS A 174 -18.29 5.76 -8.22
N LYS A 175 -19.15 4.87 -8.73
CA LYS A 175 -19.02 4.32 -10.09
C LYS A 175 -18.97 5.40 -11.18
N ARG A 176 -19.85 6.41 -11.10
CA ARG A 176 -19.83 7.54 -12.04
C ARG A 176 -18.51 8.31 -11.97
N ARG A 177 -17.99 8.58 -10.75
CA ARG A 177 -16.69 9.24 -10.60
C ARG A 177 -15.56 8.42 -11.19
N GLN A 178 -15.53 7.10 -10.99
CA GLN A 178 -14.51 6.25 -11.62
C GLN A 178 -14.57 6.30 -13.15
N GLN A 179 -15.77 6.36 -13.73
CA GLN A 179 -15.95 6.53 -15.17
C GLN A 179 -15.45 7.90 -15.65
N ASP A 180 -15.75 8.96 -14.90
CA ASP A 180 -15.28 10.31 -15.20
C ASP A 180 -13.73 10.37 -15.10
N THR A 181 -13.13 9.76 -14.06
CA THR A 181 -11.68 9.63 -13.89
C THR A 181 -11.05 8.83 -15.04
N ALA A 182 -11.65 7.71 -15.43
CA ALA A 182 -11.18 6.92 -16.57
C ALA A 182 -11.19 7.74 -17.86
N ALA A 183 -12.30 8.45 -18.13
CA ALA A 183 -12.44 9.30 -19.31
C ALA A 183 -11.40 10.45 -19.29
N GLU A 184 -11.14 11.05 -18.14
CA GLU A 184 -10.11 12.09 -18.00
C GLU A 184 -8.70 11.53 -18.28
N LEU A 185 -8.39 10.34 -17.77
CA LEU A 185 -7.09 9.69 -18.00
C LEU A 185 -6.91 9.26 -19.46
N GLU A 186 -7.98 8.81 -20.13
CA GLU A 186 -7.97 8.48 -21.56
C GLU A 186 -7.85 9.70 -22.47
N ALA A 187 -8.41 10.84 -22.06
CA ALA A 187 -8.34 12.10 -22.80
C ALA A 187 -6.94 12.75 -22.76
N LYS A 188 -6.13 12.43 -21.74
CA LYS A 188 -4.75 12.92 -21.67
C LYS A 188 -3.93 12.36 -22.85
N PRO A 189 -3.14 13.20 -23.54
CA PRO A 189 -2.38 12.77 -24.70
C PRO A 189 -1.49 11.59 -24.34
N LYS A 190 -1.55 10.53 -25.17
CA LYS A 190 -0.74 9.32 -24.95
C LYS A 190 0.72 9.74 -24.82
N PRO A 191 1.39 9.37 -23.72
CA PRO A 191 2.78 9.73 -23.55
C PRO A 191 3.62 9.15 -24.68
N SER A 192 4.80 9.75 -24.88
CA SER A 192 5.72 9.31 -25.93
C SER A 192 5.94 7.79 -25.89
N PRO A 193 6.20 7.11 -27.01
CA PRO A 193 6.38 5.64 -27.06
C PRO A 193 7.44 5.08 -26.10
N SER A 194 8.35 5.95 -25.62
CA SER A 194 9.40 5.61 -24.65
C SER A 194 8.88 5.51 -23.21
N TYR A 195 7.69 6.03 -22.92
CA TYR A 195 7.09 6.06 -21.60
C TYR A 195 5.87 5.12 -21.58
N ARG A 196 6.01 4.00 -20.86
CA ARG A 196 4.90 3.08 -20.61
C ARG A 196 4.25 3.47 -19.28
N VAL A 197 3.05 4.05 -19.35
CA VAL A 197 2.15 4.11 -18.20
C VAL A 197 1.83 2.67 -17.80
N GLY A 198 1.71 2.41 -16.49
CA GLY A 198 1.13 1.16 -16.01
C GLY A 198 -0.27 0.92 -16.58
N LYS A 199 -0.86 -0.25 -16.30
CA LYS A 199 -2.26 -0.47 -16.66
C LYS A 199 -3.12 0.48 -15.82
N VAL A 200 -3.98 1.26 -16.45
CA VAL A 200 -4.92 2.15 -15.74
C VAL A 200 -6.14 1.34 -15.30
N GLY A 201 -6.63 1.58 -14.08
CA GLY A 201 -7.86 0.98 -13.55
C GLY A 201 -7.84 -0.55 -13.50
N HIS A 202 -6.66 -1.15 -13.28
CA HIS A 202 -6.50 -2.60 -13.31
C HIS A 202 -6.62 -3.26 -11.94
N LEU A 203 -6.59 -2.46 -10.87
CA LEU A 203 -6.80 -2.93 -9.51
C LEU A 203 -8.29 -2.88 -9.17
N GLN A 204 -8.77 -3.92 -8.50
CA GLN A 204 -10.13 -3.99 -7.97
C GLN A 204 -10.10 -3.79 -6.46
N PRO A 205 -10.48 -2.61 -5.92
CA PRO A 205 -10.38 -2.33 -4.49
C PRO A 205 -11.45 -3.07 -3.67
N PHE A 206 -11.08 -3.48 -2.46
CA PHE A 206 -11.94 -4.19 -1.51
C PHE A 206 -11.61 -3.80 -0.08
N TRP A 207 -12.65 -3.48 0.70
CA TRP A 207 -12.54 -3.33 2.14
C TRP A 207 -12.56 -4.70 2.80
N ILE A 208 -11.59 -4.96 3.67
CA ILE A 208 -11.52 -6.20 4.46
C ILE A 208 -11.34 -5.89 5.94
N GLU A 209 -11.76 -6.82 6.79
CA GLU A 209 -11.59 -6.70 8.24
C GLU A 209 -10.10 -6.74 8.61
N ALA A 210 -9.70 -5.89 9.56
CA ALA A 210 -8.31 -5.83 10.03
C ALA A 210 -7.84 -7.18 10.62
N THR A 211 -8.75 -8.01 11.11
CA THR A 211 -8.47 -9.38 11.57
C THR A 211 -7.87 -10.26 10.48
N GLU A 212 -8.24 -10.07 9.21
CA GLU A 212 -7.64 -10.79 8.08
C GLU A 212 -6.18 -10.34 7.86
N LEU A 213 -5.91 -9.04 7.94
CA LEU A 213 -4.53 -8.53 7.88
C LEU A 213 -3.67 -9.01 9.04
N ARG A 214 -4.23 -9.14 10.24
CA ARG A 214 -3.52 -9.72 11.40
C ARG A 214 -3.06 -11.15 11.11
N LYS A 215 -3.88 -11.97 10.44
CA LYS A 215 -3.47 -13.33 10.01
C LYS A 215 -2.30 -13.30 9.04
N VAL A 216 -2.30 -12.37 8.07
CA VAL A 216 -1.18 -12.17 7.13
C VAL A 216 0.10 -11.79 7.87
N ALA A 217 0.01 -10.81 8.79
CA ALA A 217 1.14 -10.33 9.57
C ALA A 217 1.74 -11.42 10.49
N LEU A 218 0.89 -12.29 11.05
CA LEU A 218 1.32 -13.41 11.90
C LEU A 218 1.80 -14.63 11.11
N SER A 219 1.47 -14.72 9.82
CA SER A 219 1.86 -15.85 8.98
C SER A 219 3.36 -15.86 8.71
N LYS A 220 3.95 -17.07 8.74
CA LYS A 220 5.35 -17.32 8.36
C LYS A 220 5.51 -17.59 6.86
N GLU A 221 4.41 -17.72 6.12
CA GLU A 221 4.43 -18.00 4.69
C GLU A 221 4.92 -16.78 3.91
N LYS A 222 5.67 -17.00 2.83
CA LYS A 222 6.13 -15.90 1.99
C LYS A 222 4.97 -15.13 1.34
N ALA A 223 3.95 -15.85 0.87
CA ALA A 223 2.74 -15.31 0.26
C ALA A 223 1.50 -15.88 0.96
N PRO A 224 1.12 -15.35 2.14
CA PRO A 224 -0.01 -15.85 2.90
C PRO A 224 -1.30 -15.82 2.09
N LYS A 225 -2.14 -16.86 2.20
CA LYS A 225 -3.43 -16.90 1.51
C LYS A 225 -4.51 -16.16 2.30
N LEU A 226 -5.38 -15.47 1.58
CA LEU A 226 -6.62 -14.88 2.08
C LEU A 226 -7.79 -15.34 1.20
N SER A 227 -8.91 -15.70 1.81
CA SER A 227 -10.12 -16.03 1.07
C SER A 227 -10.97 -14.77 0.89
N LEU A 228 -10.97 -14.20 -0.31
CA LEU A 228 -11.74 -13.00 -0.67
C LEU A 228 -12.74 -13.38 -1.77
N GLN A 229 -14.00 -12.97 -1.62
CA GLN A 229 -15.07 -13.30 -2.57
C GLN A 229 -15.18 -14.80 -2.91
N GLN A 230 -15.02 -15.68 -1.91
CA GLN A 230 -15.01 -17.14 -2.08
C GLN A 230 -13.85 -17.67 -2.95
N GLN A 231 -12.80 -16.88 -3.17
CA GLN A 231 -11.60 -17.26 -3.90
C GLN A 231 -10.35 -17.13 -3.02
N ASP A 232 -9.46 -18.12 -3.10
CA ASP A 232 -8.17 -18.04 -2.42
C ASP A 232 -7.20 -17.17 -3.21
N CYS A 233 -6.85 -16.04 -2.62
CA CYS A 233 -5.93 -15.06 -3.16
C CYS A 233 -4.63 -15.07 -2.36
N CYS A 234 -3.49 -14.93 -3.02
CA CYS A 234 -2.21 -14.83 -2.30
C CYS A 234 -1.90 -13.36 -1.99
N PHE A 235 -1.54 -13.05 -0.75
CA PHE A 235 -1.08 -11.71 -0.40
C PHE A 235 0.31 -11.46 -0.98
N PHE A 236 0.52 -10.29 -1.59
CA PHE A 236 1.79 -9.95 -2.21
C PHE A 236 2.93 -9.95 -1.15
N PRO A 237 4.02 -10.70 -1.34
CA PRO A 237 5.06 -10.90 -0.32
C PRO A 237 5.73 -9.64 0.17
N THR A 238 5.93 -8.63 -0.68
CA THR A 238 6.48 -7.35 -0.24
C THR A 238 5.53 -6.71 0.77
N ASN A 239 4.23 -6.70 0.48
CA ASN A 239 3.22 -6.11 1.35
C ASN A 239 3.06 -6.93 2.63
N ALA A 240 3.08 -8.27 2.53
CA ALA A 240 3.10 -9.15 3.71
C ALA A 240 4.34 -8.91 4.60
N SER A 241 5.50 -8.64 4.00
CA SER A 241 6.74 -8.34 4.73
C SER A 241 6.66 -6.99 5.45
N VAL A 242 6.00 -6.00 4.85
CA VAL A 242 5.74 -4.71 5.51
C VAL A 242 4.82 -4.90 6.72
N LEU A 243 3.73 -5.67 6.58
CA LEU A 243 2.82 -5.93 7.69
C LEU A 243 3.48 -6.66 8.88
N ARG A 244 4.64 -7.28 8.66
CA ARG A 244 5.46 -7.93 9.70
C ARG A 244 6.42 -6.99 10.42
N MET A 245 6.60 -5.76 9.93
CA MET A 245 7.42 -4.76 10.61
C MET A 245 6.82 -4.46 12.00
N PRO A 246 7.64 -4.22 13.03
CA PRO A 246 7.16 -3.94 14.38
C PRO A 246 6.12 -2.81 14.43
N GLU A 247 6.34 -1.75 13.67
CA GLU A 247 5.47 -0.57 13.60
C GLU A 247 4.12 -0.90 12.97
N ALA A 248 4.12 -1.65 11.86
CA ALA A 248 2.88 -2.12 11.22
C ALA A 248 2.12 -3.11 12.11
N ARG A 249 2.83 -3.98 12.83
CA ARG A 249 2.23 -4.89 13.82
C ARG A 249 1.59 -4.13 14.97
N LYS A 250 2.27 -3.11 15.50
CA LYS A 250 1.73 -2.23 16.53
C LYS A 250 0.49 -1.49 16.03
N TRP A 251 0.52 -0.97 14.81
CA TRP A 251 -0.63 -0.34 14.16
C TRP A 251 -1.83 -1.31 14.04
N LEU A 252 -1.59 -2.61 13.82
CA LEU A 252 -2.62 -3.65 13.80
C LEU A 252 -3.02 -4.20 15.19
N ASP A 253 -2.56 -3.61 16.29
CA ASP A 253 -2.76 -4.13 17.66
C ASP A 253 -2.22 -5.57 17.88
N ILE A 254 -1.16 -5.95 17.16
CA ILE A 254 -0.50 -7.23 17.34
C ILE A 254 0.61 -7.04 18.36
N SER A 255 0.44 -7.63 19.55
CA SER A 255 1.49 -7.64 20.56
C SER A 255 2.76 -8.31 20.03
N SER A 256 3.91 -7.73 20.41
CA SER A 256 5.25 -8.22 20.08
C SER A 256 5.54 -9.54 20.76
#